data_AF-A0A7J8VXL6-F1
#
_entry.id   AF-A0A7J8VXL6-F1
#
_cell.length_a   1.000
_cell.length_b   1.000
_cell.length_c   1.000
_cell.angle_alpha   90.00
_cell.angle_beta   90.00
_cell.angle_gamma   90.00
#
_symmetry.space_group_name_H-M   'P 1'
#
loop_
_entity.id
_entity.type
_entity.pdbx_description
1 polymer ?
#
loop_
_entity_poly.entity_id
_entity_poly.type
_entity_poly.pdbx_seq_one_letter_code
_entity_poly.pdbx_strand_id
1 'polypeptide(L)' 'MDEVLASVAETIKNFAVIYLVDITEVPDFNTMYKLYDPSTEFIDIVETVYRGARKGRGLVIAPKDYSTKYRY' A
#
# COMPACT_ATOMS: atom_id res chain seq x y z
N MET A 1 -2.72 -12.13 5.84
CA MET A 1 -2.09 -10.81 5.61
C MET A 1 -2.47 -9.87 6.74
N ASP A 2 -3.76 -9.79 7.06
CA ASP A 2 -4.29 -8.92 8.12
C ASP A 2 -3.71 -9.20 9.51
N GLU A 3 -3.52 -10.47 9.87
CA GLU A 3 -2.89 -10.85 11.16
C GLU A 3 -1.43 -10.38 11.27
N VAL A 4 -0.69 -10.41 10.15
CA VAL A 4 0.70 -9.90 10.09
C VAL A 4 0.68 -8.39 10.27
N LEU A 5 -0.22 -7.69 9.58
CA LEU A 5 -0.39 -6.24 9.72
C LEU A 5 -0.80 -5.85 11.13
N ALA A 6 -1.67 -6.63 11.79
CA ALA A 6 -2.05 -6.42 13.18
C ALA A 6 -0.87 -6.58 14.14
N SER A 7 -0.02 -7.59 13.94
CA SER A 7 1.18 -7.78 14.79
C SER A 7 2.23 -6.67 14.63
N VAL A 8 2.34 -6.09 13.42
CA VAL A 8 3.30 -5.03 13.11
C VAL A 8 2.76 -3.64 13.45
N ALA A 9 1.43 -3.46 13.50
CA ALA A 9 0.78 -2.17 13.74
C ALA A 9 1.32 -1.43 14.99
N GLU A 10 1.50 -2.14 16.10
CA GLU A 10 2.00 -1.55 17.35
C GLU A 10 3.45 -1.06 17.22
N THR A 11 4.26 -1.75 16.42
CA THR A 11 5.68 -1.41 16.22
C THR A 11 5.85 -0.16 15.35
N ILE A 12 4.90 0.09 14.43
CA ILE A 12 4.98 1.19 13.46
C ILE A 12 4.05 2.36 13.77
N LYS A 13 3.32 2.34 14.90
CA LYS A 13 2.31 3.35 15.25
C LYS A 13 2.79 4.81 15.25
N ASN A 14 4.08 5.03 15.49
CA ASN A 14 4.69 6.37 15.50
C ASN A 14 5.05 6.88 14.10
N PHE A 15 4.98 6.02 13.08
CA PHE A 15 5.43 6.30 11.71
C PHE A 15 4.34 6.09 10.66
N ALA A 16 3.37 5.21 10.91
CA ALA A 16 2.30 4.88 9.98
C ALA A 16 1.01 4.51 10.71
N VAL A 17 -0.11 4.85 10.09
CA VAL A 17 -1.45 4.43 10.53
C VAL A 17 -2.01 3.48 9.48
N ILE A 18 -2.45 2.30 9.92
CA ILE A 18 -3.07 1.28 9.06
C ILE A 18 -4.59 1.38 9.26
N TYR A 19 -5.34 1.47 8.16
CA TYR A 19 -6.80 1.41 8.18
C TYR A 19 -7.28 0.15 7.47
N LEU A 20 -8.32 -0.46 8.05
CA LEU A 20 -9.03 -1.57 7.44
C LEU A 20 -10.26 -0.98 6.74
N VAL A 21 -10.37 -1.21 5.43
CA VAL A 21 -11.46 -0.69 4.60
C VAL A 21 -12.17 -1.87 3.96
N ASP A 22 -13.48 -1.94 4.15
CA ASP A 22 -14.31 -2.93 3.48
C ASP A 22 -14.60 -2.49 2.03
N ILE A 23 -14.08 -3.26 1.08
CA ILE A 23 -14.22 -3.01 -0.35
C ILE A 23 -15.64 -3.28 -0.88
N THR A 24 -16.49 -3.93 -0.09
CA THR A 24 -17.91 -4.16 -0.42
C THR A 24 -18.78 -2.97 -0.06
N GLU A 25 -18.45 -2.27 1.04
CA GLU A 25 -19.17 -1.07 1.48
C GLU A 25 -18.69 0.20 0.74
N VAL A 26 -17.40 0.27 0.38
CA VAL A 26 -16.81 1.43 -0.32
C VAL A 26 -16.14 0.98 -1.62
N PRO A 27 -16.90 0.79 -2.71
CA PRO A 27 -16.38 0.24 -3.97
C PRO A 27 -15.66 1.27 -4.85
N ASP A 28 -15.71 2.55 -4.51
CA ASP A 28 -15.26 3.69 -5.34
C ASP A 28 -13.82 3.56 -5.83
N PHE A 29 -12.96 2.88 -5.06
CA PHE A 29 -11.54 2.75 -5.32
C PHE A 29 -11.14 1.40 -5.94
N ASN A 30 -12.07 0.43 -5.98
CA ASN A 30 -11.76 -0.95 -6.35
C ASN A 30 -11.29 -1.05 -7.82
N THR A 31 -11.89 -0.29 -8.73
CA THR A 31 -11.49 -0.26 -10.15
C THR A 31 -10.18 0.50 -10.36
N MET A 32 -9.95 1.59 -9.62
CA MET A 32 -8.76 2.44 -9.76
C MET A 32 -7.48 1.75 -9.28
N TYR A 33 -7.57 0.97 -8.19
CA TYR A 33 -6.42 0.24 -7.62
C TYR A 33 -6.43 -1.26 -7.92
N LYS A 34 -7.39 -1.75 -8.72
CA LYS A 34 -7.54 -3.17 -9.06
C LYS A 34 -7.50 -4.08 -7.83
N LEU A 35 -8.29 -3.75 -6.82
CA LEU A 35 -8.32 -4.47 -5.53
C LEU A 35 -8.89 -5.91 -5.63
N TYR A 36 -9.36 -6.31 -6.82
CA TYR A 36 -9.89 -7.63 -7.10
C TYR A 36 -8.80 -8.68 -7.39
N ASP A 37 -7.56 -8.25 -7.69
CA ASP A 37 -6.44 -9.14 -7.89
C ASP A 37 -5.60 -9.25 -6.60
N PRO A 38 -5.27 -10.48 -6.13
CA PRO A 38 -4.43 -10.68 -4.95
C PRO A 38 -3.01 -10.20 -5.28
N SER A 39 -2.72 -8.94 -4.96
CA SER A 39 -1.64 -8.20 -5.60
C SER A 39 -0.35 -8.20 -4.80
N THR A 40 0.64 -8.90 -5.35
CA THR A 40 2.08 -8.73 -5.04
C THR A 40 2.51 -7.26 -5.14
N GLU A 41 1.85 -6.47 -6.01
CA GLU A 41 2.13 -5.03 -6.20
C GLU A 41 1.91 -4.21 -4.92
N PHE A 42 0.93 -4.53 -4.05
CA PHE A 42 0.73 -3.78 -2.80
C PHE A 42 1.88 -4.03 -1.81
N ILE A 43 2.35 -5.28 -1.72
CA ILE A 43 3.47 -5.65 -0.84
C ILE A 43 4.75 -4.91 -1.28
N ASP A 44 5.02 -4.86 -2.58
CA ASP A 44 6.19 -4.16 -3.15
C ASP A 44 6.16 -2.65 -2.85
N ILE A 45 4.98 -2.03 -2.92
CA ILE A 45 4.80 -0.60 -2.59
C ILE A 45 5.07 -0.36 -1.09
N VAL A 46 4.47 -1.17 -0.21
CA VAL A 46 4.66 -1.04 1.25
C VAL A 46 6.12 -1.23 1.63
N GLU A 47 6.82 -2.20 1.03
CA GLU A 47 8.26 -2.40 1.24
C GLU A 47 9.07 -1.17 0.83
N THR A 48 8.76 -0.60 -0.34
CA THR A 48 9.47 0.56 -0.88
C THR A 48 9.29 1.80 0.01
N VAL A 49 8.08 2.01 0.53
CA VAL A 49 7.78 3.06 1.52
C VAL A 49 8.54 2.82 2.82
N TYR A 50 8.49 1.60 3.38
CA TYR A 50 9.19 1.28 4.63
C TYR A 50 10.71 1.49 4.52
N ARG A 51 11.34 1.04 3.42
CA ARG A 51 12.77 1.25 3.18
C ARG A 51 13.13 2.73 3.00
N GLY A 52 12.27 3.51 2.35
CA GLY A 52 12.48 4.95 2.18
C GLY A 52 12.33 5.73 3.49
N ALA A 53 11.29 5.40 4.27
CA ALA A 53 11.03 6.00 5.57
C ALA A 53 12.15 5.72 6.58
N ARG A 54 12.68 4.47 6.64
CA ARG A 54 13.87 4.15 7.48
C ARG A 54 15.13 4.94 7.12
N LYS A 55 15.22 5.44 5.88
CA LYS A 55 16.33 6.28 5.41
C LYS A 55 16.03 7.78 5.58
N GLY A 56 14.93 8.15 6.23
CA GLY A 56 14.52 9.54 6.45
C GLY A 56 14.00 10.25 5.20
N ARG A 57 13.54 9.52 4.18
CA ARG A 57 13.01 10.12 2.94
C ARG A 57 11.51 10.39 3.08
N GLY A 58 11.12 11.64 2.85
CA GLY A 58 9.70 12.05 2.81
C GLY A 58 8.97 11.72 1.50
N LEU A 59 9.70 11.28 0.48
CA LEU A 59 9.16 10.85 -0.81
C LEU A 59 9.89 9.59 -1.28
N VAL A 60 9.14 8.62 -1.78
CA VAL A 60 9.68 7.38 -2.37
C VAL A 60 9.17 7.21 -3.79
N ILE A 61 10.02 6.66 -4.65
CA ILE A 61 9.67 6.33 -6.04
C ILE A 61 9.10 4.91 -6.02
N ALA A 62 7.95 4.71 -6.65
CA ALA A 62 7.34 3.39 -6.74
C ALA A 62 8.26 2.41 -7.51
N PRO A 63 8.27 1.11 -7.15
CA PRO A 63 9.15 0.12 -7.79
C PRO A 63 8.78 -0.16 -9.26
N LYS A 64 7.57 0.20 -9.68
CA LYS A 64 7.07 0.08 -11.05
C LYS A 64 6.48 1.39 -11.51
N ASP A 65 6.65 1.70 -12.79
CA ASP A 65 6.02 2.87 -13.41
C ASP A 65 4.56 2.55 -13.77
N TYR A 66 3.63 3.26 -13.14
CA TYR A 66 2.19 3.12 -13.37
C TYR A 66 1.66 4.11 -14.42
N SER A 67 2.49 4.99 -14.97
CA SER A 67 2.08 6.09 -15.86
C SER A 67 1.55 5.63 -17.22
N THR A 68 1.94 4.45 -17.69
CA THR A 68 1.51 3.89 -18.99
C THR A 68 0.30 2.99 -18.89
N LYS A 69 -0.09 2.56 -17.67
CA LYS A 69 -1.21 1.63 -17.44
C LYS A 69 -2.59 2.25 -17.75
N TYR A 70 -2.67 3.58 -17.89
CA TYR A 70 -3.89 4.37 -18.11
C TYR A 70 -3.83 5.32 -19.32
N ARG A 71 -2.84 5.18 -20.21
CA ARG A 71 -2.86 5.89 -21.51
C ARG A 71 -3.77 5.10 -22.45
N TYR A 72 -4.99 5.61 -22.63
CA TYR A 72 -5.93 5.20 -23.68
C TYR A 72 -5.30 5.27 -25.07
#